data_AF-A0A949GWV8-F1
#
_entry.id   AF-A0A949GWV8-F1
#
_cell.length_a   1.000
_cell.length_b   1.000
_cell.length_c   1.000
_cell.angle_alpha   90.00
_cell.angle_beta   90.00
_cell.angle_gamma   90.00
#
_symmetry.space_group_name_H-M   'P 1'
#
loop_
_entity.id
_entity.type
_entity.pdbx_description
1 polymer ?
#
loop_
_entity_poly.entity_id
_entity_poly.type
_entity_poly.pdbx_seq_one_letter_code
_entity_poly.pdbx_strand_id
1 'polypeptide(L)'
;MLRRCAAVIGVILPLLMGCSEESAGGDRGVVSADTQNGDITADEIVLPEGVPPEAREVMGEWMTNIPGVAYETPSQVDGYNTLNVSPGVRDGALLINPDGTYEWSAYGGKTGAWKGGDRDYPVVLIDTVENKEWRVGLDRGKLVIWDGSIWYEGVR
;
A
#
# COMPACT_ATOMS: atom_id res chain seq x y z
N MET A 1 -6.93 -38.70 -10.68
CA MET A 1 -8.24 -38.00 -10.74
C MET A 1 -7.97 -36.52 -11.01
N LEU A 2 -8.01 -36.10 -12.28
CA LEU A 2 -7.91 -34.68 -12.68
C LEU A 2 -9.32 -34.15 -12.91
N ARG A 3 -9.73 -33.10 -12.19
CA ARG A 3 -10.93 -32.33 -12.52
C ARG A 3 -10.55 -31.17 -13.43
N ARG A 4 -11.10 -31.19 -14.65
CA ARG A 4 -11.21 -30.06 -15.55
C ARG A 4 -12.44 -29.23 -15.13
N CYS A 5 -12.32 -27.92 -15.06
CA CYS A 5 -13.46 -27.01 -15.23
C CYS A 5 -13.05 -25.91 -16.21
N ALA A 6 -13.87 -25.77 -17.24
CA ALA A 6 -13.64 -24.97 -18.43
C ALA A 6 -14.07 -23.51 -18.24
N ALA A 7 -13.40 -22.64 -18.97
CA ALA A 7 -13.74 -21.23 -19.14
C ALA A 7 -15.10 -21.05 -19.83
N VAL A 8 -15.89 -20.11 -19.33
CA VAL A 8 -17.06 -19.57 -20.02
C VAL A 8 -16.66 -18.24 -20.64
N ILE A 9 -16.58 -18.22 -21.97
CA ILE A 9 -16.42 -17.01 -22.78
C ILE A 9 -17.82 -16.53 -23.13
N GLY A 10 -18.13 -15.28 -22.81
CA GLY A 10 -19.38 -14.67 -23.24
C GLY A 10 -19.49 -13.20 -22.88
N VAL A 11 -19.01 -12.32 -23.76
CA VAL A 11 -19.58 -10.97 -23.90
C VAL A 11 -19.55 -10.60 -25.39
N ILE A 12 -20.74 -10.58 -26.00
CA ILE A 12 -21.07 -9.85 -27.22
C ILE A 12 -21.88 -8.65 -26.74
N LEU A 13 -21.51 -7.42 -27.09
CA LEU A 13 -22.48 -6.33 -27.23
C LEU A 13 -21.98 -5.29 -28.27
N PRO A 14 -22.89 -4.63 -29.01
CA PRO A 14 -22.62 -4.06 -30.33
C PRO A 14 -22.35 -2.55 -30.35
N LEU A 15 -21.80 -2.13 -31.50
CA LEU A 15 -21.82 -0.78 -32.06
C LEU A 15 -23.22 -0.15 -32.04
N LEU A 16 -23.30 1.10 -31.59
CA LEU A 16 -24.34 2.03 -32.01
C LEU A 16 -23.70 3.39 -32.33
N MET A 17 -23.90 3.77 -33.59
CA MET A 17 -23.55 5.02 -34.26
C MET A 17 -24.82 5.89 -34.24
N GLY A 18 -24.73 7.16 -33.90
CA GLY A 18 -25.88 8.07 -33.83
C GLY A 18 -25.47 9.54 -33.86
N CYS A 19 -25.99 10.29 -34.83
CA CYS A 19 -25.55 11.60 -35.32
C CYS A 19 -26.10 12.83 -34.55
N SER A 20 -25.41 13.95 -34.78
CA SER A 20 -25.91 15.30 -35.15
C SER A 20 -26.37 16.37 -34.14
N GLU A 21 -25.90 17.59 -34.49
CA GLU A 21 -26.48 18.95 -34.40
C GLU A 21 -26.61 19.68 -33.05
N GLU A 22 -25.87 20.80 -32.88
CA GLU A 22 -26.31 22.23 -32.90
C GLU A 22 -26.85 22.67 -31.51
N SER A 23 -26.64 23.85 -30.91
CA SER A 23 -26.40 25.22 -31.37
C SER A 23 -26.03 26.11 -30.17
N ALA A 24 -25.35 27.22 -30.47
CA ALA A 24 -25.21 28.51 -29.80
C ALA A 24 -25.64 28.76 -28.32
N GLY A 25 -24.74 29.46 -27.60
CA GLY A 25 -25.09 30.78 -27.03
C GLY A 25 -25.11 30.93 -25.51
N GLY A 26 -24.49 32.01 -25.03
CA GLY A 26 -24.75 32.63 -23.72
C GLY A 26 -23.57 32.48 -22.75
N ASP A 27 -22.67 33.44 -22.61
CA ASP A 27 -22.80 34.77 -21.96
C ASP A 27 -21.96 34.77 -20.67
N ARG A 28 -21.38 35.95 -20.41
CA ARG A 28 -20.26 36.22 -19.55
C ARG A 28 -20.62 36.10 -18.06
N GLY A 29 -19.90 35.23 -17.36
CA GLY A 29 -19.75 35.31 -15.90
C GLY A 29 -18.31 35.62 -15.56
N VAL A 30 -17.96 36.91 -15.44
CA VAL A 30 -16.72 37.33 -14.77
C VAL A 30 -16.92 37.04 -13.28
N VAL A 31 -16.37 35.94 -12.79
CA VAL A 31 -16.30 35.67 -11.36
C VAL A 31 -15.12 36.46 -10.82
N SER A 32 -15.44 37.54 -10.11
CA SER A 32 -14.48 38.31 -9.31
C SER A 32 -13.88 37.37 -8.27
N ALA A 33 -12.61 37.02 -8.43
CA ALA A 33 -11.85 36.27 -7.43
C ALA A 33 -11.37 37.23 -6.35
N ASP A 34 -12.30 37.69 -5.51
CA ASP A 34 -11.97 38.18 -4.18
C ASP A 34 -12.19 37.02 -3.21
N THR A 35 -11.15 36.25 -2.93
CA THR A 35 -11.15 35.32 -1.80
C THR A 35 -9.77 35.32 -1.16
N GLN A 36 -9.68 36.20 -0.17
CA GLN A 36 -9.01 36.05 1.12
C GLN A 36 -7.75 35.16 1.14
N ASN A 37 -6.61 35.80 1.43
CA ASN A 37 -5.44 35.21 2.04
C ASN A 37 -5.83 34.54 3.37
N GLY A 38 -6.42 33.35 3.29
CA GLY A 38 -6.58 32.42 4.39
C GLY A 38 -5.20 31.84 4.69
N ASP A 39 -4.75 32.09 5.91
CA ASP A 39 -3.68 31.40 6.59
C ASP A 39 -3.72 29.90 6.26
N ILE A 40 -2.72 29.42 5.51
CA ILE A 40 -2.61 28.03 5.06
C ILE A 40 -2.06 27.23 6.25
N THR A 41 -2.86 27.08 7.30
CA THR A 41 -2.56 26.10 8.35
C THR A 41 -2.55 24.74 7.70
N ALA A 42 -1.42 24.04 7.76
CA ALA A 42 -1.18 22.73 7.15
C ALA A 42 -2.47 21.88 7.19
N ASP A 43 -2.94 21.51 5.98
CA ASP A 43 -4.15 20.73 5.76
C ASP A 43 -4.28 19.64 6.82
N GLU A 44 -5.33 19.74 7.63
CA GLU A 44 -5.68 18.70 8.57
C GLU A 44 -5.93 17.43 7.76
N ILE A 45 -5.00 16.47 7.82
CA ILE A 45 -5.17 15.17 7.19
C ILE A 45 -6.39 14.50 7.85
N VAL A 46 -7.54 14.57 7.18
CA VAL A 46 -8.76 13.89 7.62
C VAL A 46 -8.61 12.41 7.31
N LEU A 47 -8.44 11.61 8.37
CA LEU A 47 -8.39 10.16 8.25
C LEU A 47 -9.80 9.59 8.07
N PRO A 48 -9.95 8.41 7.43
CA PRO A 48 -11.21 7.69 7.38
C PRO A 48 -11.78 7.42 8.79
N GLU A 49 -13.10 7.40 8.91
CA GLU A 49 -13.77 7.14 10.18
C GLU A 49 -13.39 5.76 10.74
N GLY A 50 -13.06 5.69 12.03
CA GLY A 50 -12.63 4.46 12.70
C GLY A 50 -11.13 4.14 12.56
N VAL A 51 -10.35 5.00 11.91
CA VAL A 51 -8.88 4.86 11.88
C VAL A 51 -8.28 5.43 13.17
N PRO A 52 -7.40 4.70 13.87
CA PRO A 52 -6.73 5.19 15.06
C PRO A 52 -5.88 6.44 14.73
N PRO A 53 -5.83 7.47 15.61
CA PRO A 53 -5.04 8.67 15.35
C PRO A 53 -3.55 8.38 15.13
N GLU A 54 -3.04 7.29 15.71
CA GLU A 54 -1.69 6.77 15.54
C GLU A 54 -1.36 6.40 14.09
N ALA A 55 -2.38 6.14 13.26
CA ALA A 55 -2.18 5.85 11.84
C ALA A 55 -1.48 7.01 11.12
N ARG A 56 -1.66 8.26 11.56
CA ARG A 56 -0.97 9.42 10.99
C ARG A 56 0.55 9.30 11.07
N GLU A 57 1.08 8.62 12.08
CA GLU A 57 2.52 8.52 12.31
C GLU A 57 3.21 7.59 11.30
N VAL A 58 2.48 6.61 10.75
CA VAL A 58 2.98 5.69 9.72
C VAL A 58 2.74 6.20 8.30
N MET A 59 2.01 7.30 8.10
CA MET A 59 1.73 7.85 6.78
C MET A 59 2.97 8.45 6.09
N GLY A 60 2.95 8.38 4.76
CA GLY A 60 3.99 8.89 3.88
C GLY A 60 4.92 7.79 3.36
N GLU A 61 6.05 8.23 2.80
CA GLU A 61 7.02 7.35 2.17
C GLU A 61 8.05 6.80 3.17
N TRP A 62 8.31 5.50 3.09
CA TRP A 62 9.28 4.76 3.89
C TRP A 62 10.15 3.90 3.00
N MET A 63 11.47 3.97 3.17
CA MET A 63 12.38 3.06 2.49
C MET A 63 12.42 1.73 3.24
N THR A 64 11.84 0.68 2.65
CA THR A 64 11.74 -0.64 3.27
C THR A 64 13.01 -1.47 3.07
N ASN A 65 13.31 -2.29 4.08
CA ASN A 65 14.43 -3.20 4.13
C ASN A 65 13.91 -4.58 4.51
N ILE A 66 14.33 -5.59 3.77
CA ILE A 66 14.20 -6.97 4.19
C ILE A 66 15.37 -7.24 5.14
N PRO A 67 15.13 -7.55 6.42
CA PRO A 67 16.21 -7.87 7.35
C PRO A 67 16.96 -9.11 6.86
N GLY A 68 18.28 -9.08 7.02
CA GLY A 68 19.09 -10.27 6.80
C GLY A 68 18.74 -11.33 7.84
N VAL A 69 18.72 -12.60 7.42
CA VAL A 69 18.49 -13.73 8.31
C VAL A 69 19.77 -14.54 8.43
N ALA A 70 20.09 -14.95 9.66
CA ALA A 70 21.19 -15.87 9.94
C ALA A 70 20.64 -17.07 10.72
N TYR A 71 20.92 -18.28 10.23
CA TYR A 71 20.49 -19.51 10.89
C TYR A 71 21.50 -20.64 10.66
N GLU A 72 21.59 -21.55 11.63
CA GLU A 72 22.46 -22.71 11.54
C GLU A 72 21.70 -23.94 11.04
N THR A 73 22.34 -24.73 10.20
CA THR A 73 21.89 -26.07 9.80
C THR A 73 23.00 -27.08 10.08
N PRO A 74 22.68 -28.34 10.42
CA PRO A 74 23.70 -29.38 10.51
C PRO A 74 24.53 -29.44 9.24
N SER A 75 25.86 -29.50 9.36
CA SER A 75 26.73 -29.66 8.19
C SER A 75 26.85 -31.15 7.81
N GLN A 76 27.46 -31.43 6.66
CA GLN A 76 27.81 -32.81 6.28
C GLN A 76 29.05 -33.34 7.02
N VAL A 77 29.71 -32.51 7.84
CA VAL A 77 30.87 -32.88 8.65
C VAL A 77 30.44 -33.00 10.11
N ASP A 78 30.67 -34.18 10.69
CA ASP A 78 30.32 -34.45 12.10
C ASP A 78 30.94 -33.42 13.04
N GLY A 79 30.12 -32.90 13.94
CA GLY A 79 30.51 -31.89 14.92
C GLY A 79 30.53 -30.45 14.42
N TYR A 80 30.13 -30.19 13.17
CA TYR A 80 30.07 -28.84 12.59
C TYR A 80 28.66 -28.47 12.12
N ASN A 81 28.32 -27.18 12.29
CA ASN A 81 27.13 -26.56 11.70
C ASN A 81 27.55 -25.64 10.54
N THR A 82 26.67 -25.53 9.54
CA THR A 82 26.74 -24.52 8.50
C THR A 82 25.95 -23.30 8.93
N LEU A 83 26.61 -22.15 9.04
CA LEU A 83 25.92 -20.87 9.20
C LEU A 83 25.44 -20.38 7.83
N ASN A 84 24.12 -20.27 7.68
CA ASN A 84 23.49 -19.66 6.51
C ASN A 84 23.25 -18.18 6.83
N VAL A 85 23.70 -17.29 5.95
CA VAL A 85 23.47 -15.85 6.07
C VAL A 85 22.84 -15.35 4.78
N SER A 86 21.64 -14.78 4.88
CA SER A 86 21.06 -13.98 3.82
C SER A 86 21.34 -12.51 4.12
N PRO A 87 22.08 -11.79 3.26
CA PRO A 87 22.23 -10.35 3.44
C PRO A 87 20.86 -9.69 3.28
N GLY A 88 20.51 -8.84 4.24
CA GLY A 88 19.32 -8.01 4.09
C GLY A 88 19.44 -7.12 2.86
N VAL A 89 18.32 -6.76 2.25
CA VAL A 89 18.29 -5.95 1.03
C VAL A 89 17.38 -4.75 1.24
N ARG A 90 17.83 -3.58 0.76
CA ARG A 90 16.95 -2.43 0.57
C ARG A 90 15.98 -2.79 -0.54
N ASP A 91 14.71 -2.91 -0.18
CA ASP A 91 13.68 -3.40 -1.09
C ASP A 91 12.58 -2.36 -1.17
N GLY A 92 12.76 -1.39 -2.05
CA GLY A 92 11.73 -0.42 -2.44
C GLY A 92 11.27 0.56 -1.38
N ALA A 93 10.58 1.61 -1.83
CA ALA A 93 9.75 2.47 -1.02
C ALA A 93 8.34 1.88 -0.81
N LEU A 94 7.79 2.09 0.38
CA LEU A 94 6.39 1.94 0.75
C LEU A 94 5.81 3.34 0.99
N LEU A 95 4.81 3.72 0.20
CA LEU A 95 4.02 4.93 0.37
C LEU A 95 2.65 4.56 0.95
N ILE A 96 2.32 5.11 2.12
CA ILE A 96 1.00 4.95 2.75
C ILE A 96 0.27 6.30 2.66
N ASN A 97 -0.79 6.34 1.86
CA ASN A 97 -1.55 7.56 1.60
C ASN A 97 -2.70 7.71 2.60
N PRO A 98 -3.04 8.94 3.02
CA PRO A 98 -4.14 9.18 3.95
C PRO A 98 -5.53 8.87 3.37
N ASP A 99 -5.65 8.76 2.05
CA ASP A 99 -6.89 8.47 1.33
C ASP A 99 -7.34 6.99 1.42
N GLY A 100 -6.61 6.15 2.15
CA GLY A 100 -6.91 4.72 2.26
C GLY A 100 -6.14 3.84 1.28
N THR A 101 -5.20 4.38 0.49
CA THR A 101 -4.40 3.61 -0.47
C THR A 101 -2.92 3.47 -0.07
N TYR A 102 -2.24 2.50 -0.67
CA TYR A 102 -0.79 2.35 -0.54
C TYR A 102 -0.13 1.89 -1.84
N GLU A 103 1.15 2.21 -1.98
CA GLU A 103 2.03 1.71 -3.03
C GLU A 103 3.30 1.16 -2.41
N TRP A 104 3.71 -0.05 -2.80
CA TRP A 104 4.90 -0.70 -2.28
C TRP A 104 5.74 -1.23 -3.43
N SER A 105 6.85 -0.57 -3.70
CA SER A 105 7.76 -0.95 -4.80
C SER A 105 8.63 -2.18 -4.50
N ALA A 106 8.64 -2.63 -3.24
CA ALA A 106 9.19 -3.92 -2.84
C ALA A 106 8.38 -5.09 -3.39
N TYR A 107 8.93 -6.31 -3.31
CA TYR A 107 8.17 -7.56 -3.55
C TYR A 107 7.37 -7.57 -4.89
N GLY A 108 8.01 -7.14 -5.98
CA GLY A 108 7.39 -7.16 -7.30
C GLY A 108 6.39 -6.04 -7.59
N GLY A 109 6.27 -5.04 -6.71
CA GLY A 109 5.39 -3.89 -6.90
C GLY A 109 3.95 -4.23 -6.52
N LYS A 110 3.51 -3.77 -5.35
CA LYS A 110 2.14 -3.91 -4.87
C LYS A 110 1.47 -2.56 -4.77
N THR A 111 0.17 -2.54 -5.03
CA THR A 111 -0.70 -1.40 -4.75
C THR A 111 -2.00 -1.94 -4.17
N GLY A 112 -2.65 -1.18 -3.29
CA GLY A 112 -3.87 -1.66 -2.67
C GLY A 112 -4.51 -0.64 -1.75
N ALA A 113 -5.49 -1.13 -1.00
CA ALA A 113 -6.14 -0.36 0.05
C ALA A 113 -5.58 -0.75 1.42
N TRP A 114 -5.71 0.14 2.39
CA TRP A 114 -5.48 -0.17 3.78
C TRP A 114 -6.70 0.16 4.64
N LYS A 115 -6.76 -0.44 5.82
CA LYS A 115 -7.78 -0.17 6.84
C LYS A 115 -7.13 0.15 8.18
N GLY A 116 -7.90 0.78 9.07
CA GLY A 116 -7.50 0.95 10.46
C GLY A 116 -7.25 -0.40 11.14
N GLY A 117 -6.17 -0.48 11.91
CA GLY A 117 -5.81 -1.63 12.71
C GLY A 117 -6.01 -1.39 14.21
N ASP A 118 -5.11 -1.95 15.02
CA ASP A 118 -5.09 -1.77 16.46
C ASP A 118 -4.02 -0.74 16.88
N ARG A 119 -3.86 -0.49 18.17
CA ARG A 119 -2.93 0.53 18.66
C ARG A 119 -1.47 0.24 18.29
N ASP A 120 -1.09 -1.04 18.28
CA ASP A 120 0.30 -1.43 18.05
C ASP A 120 0.59 -1.51 16.53
N TYR A 121 -0.44 -1.78 15.74
CA TYR A 121 -0.42 -1.77 14.27
C TYR A 121 -1.59 -0.94 13.72
N PRO A 122 -1.49 0.39 13.70
CA PRO A 122 -2.61 1.27 13.36
C PRO A 122 -3.07 1.20 11.90
N VAL A 123 -2.25 0.63 11.01
CA VAL A 123 -2.57 0.43 9.60
C VAL A 123 -2.46 -1.05 9.24
N VAL A 124 -3.43 -1.56 8.49
CA VAL A 124 -3.38 -2.90 7.89
C VAL A 124 -3.49 -2.77 6.37
N LEU A 125 -2.42 -3.09 5.66
CA LEU A 125 -2.37 -3.12 4.19
C LEU A 125 -3.08 -4.38 3.69
N ILE A 126 -3.93 -4.22 2.68
CA ILE A 126 -4.72 -5.31 2.09
C ILE A 126 -4.26 -5.51 0.64
N ASP A 127 -3.57 -6.63 0.37
CA ASP A 127 -3.32 -7.09 -1.00
C ASP A 127 -4.43 -8.05 -1.42
N THR A 128 -5.23 -7.58 -2.36
CA THR A 128 -6.37 -8.31 -2.91
C THR A 128 -5.96 -9.36 -3.93
N VAL A 129 -4.73 -9.32 -4.44
CA VAL A 129 -4.16 -10.29 -5.39
C VAL A 129 -3.71 -11.55 -4.64
N GLU A 130 -2.96 -11.37 -3.54
CA GLU A 130 -2.44 -12.48 -2.72
C GLU A 130 -3.36 -12.86 -1.55
N ASN A 131 -4.46 -12.12 -1.35
CA ASN A 131 -5.37 -12.26 -0.21
C ASN A 131 -4.60 -12.24 1.12
N LYS A 132 -3.71 -11.27 1.26
CA LYS A 132 -2.77 -11.14 2.37
C LYS A 132 -2.94 -9.80 3.05
N GLU A 133 -2.80 -9.81 4.38
CA GLU A 133 -2.84 -8.61 5.21
C GLU A 133 -1.47 -8.40 5.84
N TRP A 134 -0.94 -7.18 5.77
CA TRP A 134 0.25 -6.78 6.52
C TRP A 134 -0.11 -5.71 7.52
N ARG A 135 0.24 -5.97 8.77
CA ARG A 135 0.08 -5.06 9.90
C ARG A 135 1.26 -4.11 9.93
N VAL A 136 1.00 -2.82 10.03
CA VAL A 136 2.01 -1.75 9.96
C VAL A 136 1.94 -0.91 11.22
N GLY A 137 3.08 -0.72 11.86
CA GLY A 137 3.24 0.09 13.06
C GLY A 137 4.64 0.69 13.16
N LEU A 138 4.94 1.29 14.31
CA LEU A 138 6.25 1.85 14.62
C LEU A 138 6.90 1.12 15.80
N ASP A 139 8.17 0.74 15.65
CA ASP A 139 9.05 0.38 16.77
C ASP A 139 10.25 1.33 16.78
N ARG A 140 10.42 2.09 17.87
CA ARG A 140 11.57 2.99 18.07
C ARG A 140 11.84 3.93 16.87
N GLY A 141 10.76 4.45 16.26
CA GLY A 141 10.82 5.38 15.12
C GLY A 141 11.08 4.72 13.75
N LYS A 142 11.13 3.40 13.70
CA LYS A 142 11.20 2.63 12.45
C LYS A 142 9.83 2.06 12.12
N LEU A 143 9.49 2.01 10.84
CA LEU A 143 8.33 1.28 10.38
C LEU A 143 8.55 -0.22 10.58
N VAL A 144 7.56 -0.92 11.10
CA VAL A 144 7.52 -2.37 11.17
C VAL A 144 6.33 -2.84 10.37
N ILE A 145 6.56 -3.75 9.42
CA ILE A 145 5.52 -4.37 8.59
C ILE A 145 5.53 -5.87 8.90
N TRP A 146 4.40 -6.45 9.29
CA TRP A 146 4.34 -7.84 9.76
C TRP A 146 3.11 -8.58 9.22
N ASP A 147 3.30 -9.82 8.74
CA ASP A 147 2.23 -10.66 8.16
C ASP A 147 1.85 -11.87 9.02
N GLY A 148 2.40 -12.01 10.22
CA GLY A 148 2.26 -13.20 11.06
C GLY A 148 3.48 -14.14 11.04
N SER A 149 4.33 -14.05 10.02
CA SER A 149 5.46 -14.96 9.78
C SER A 149 6.79 -14.24 9.51
N ILE A 150 6.74 -13.18 8.71
CA ILE A 150 7.89 -12.39 8.27
C ILE A 150 7.65 -10.94 8.67
N TRP A 151 8.73 -10.23 9.01
CA TRP A 151 8.69 -8.81 9.28
C TRP A 151 9.67 -8.05 8.40
N TYR A 152 9.33 -6.79 8.11
CA TYR A 152 10.14 -5.83 7.36
C TYR A 152 10.32 -4.57 8.18
N GLU A 153 11.41 -3.86 7.95
CA GLU A 153 11.73 -2.60 8.62
C GLU A 153 11.79 -1.45 7.61
N GLY A 154 11.17 -0.32 7.91
CA GLY A 154 11.25 0.90 7.11
C GLY A 154 11.94 2.04 7.86
N VAL A 155 12.67 2.87 7.12
CA VAL A 155 13.26 4.12 7.61
C VAL A 155 12.80 5.28 6.73
N ARG A 156 12.67 6.46 7.34
CA ARG A 156 12.31 7.70 6.68
C ARG A 156 13.55 8.55 6.39
#